data_AF-A0A7V5F1K1-F1
#
_entry.id   AF-A0A7V5F1K1-F1
#
_cell.length_a   1.000
_cell.length_b   1.000
_cell.length_c   1.000
_cell.angle_alpha   90.00
_cell.angle_beta   90.00
_cell.angle_gamma   90.00
#
_symmetry.space_group_name_H-M   'P 1'
#
loop_
_entity.id
_entity.type
_entity.pdbx_description
1 polymer ?
#
loop_
_entity_poly.entity_id
_entity_poly.type
_entity_poly.pdbx_seq_one_letter_code
_entity_poly.pdbx_strand_id
1 'polypeptide(L)'
;PFRGLPTRMRQLIDNHHSALERLLDCLETPHTAVACFPALYKRRIGDGEYGLALVEAVGHLNHLYQRGLISRSRREDGAWLWQRRRNEQA
;
A
#
# COMPACT_ATOMS: atom_id res chain seq x y z
N PRO A 1 -9.14 -29.78 6.30
CA PRO A 1 -7.68 -29.76 6.56
C PRO A 1 -6.94 -29.32 5.28
N PHE A 2 -5.90 -28.49 5.38
CA PHE A 2 -5.14 -27.98 4.22
C PHE A 2 -3.73 -28.59 4.16
N ARG A 3 -3.18 -28.76 2.96
CA ARG A 3 -1.79 -29.22 2.70
C ARG A 3 -1.07 -28.19 1.82
N GLY A 4 0.26 -28.11 1.92
CA GLY A 4 1.07 -27.19 1.11
C GLY A 4 1.43 -25.86 1.79
N LEU A 5 1.51 -25.83 3.13
CA LEU A 5 1.83 -24.63 3.91
C LEU A 5 3.09 -23.88 3.44
N PRO A 6 4.24 -24.52 3.19
CA PRO A 6 5.43 -23.79 2.74
C PRO A 6 5.19 -23.02 1.44
N THR A 7 4.49 -23.62 0.48
CA THR A 7 4.13 -22.95 -0.78
C THR A 7 3.17 -21.80 -0.54
N ARG A 8 2.17 -21.99 0.33
CA ARG A 8 1.23 -20.93 0.66
C ARG A 8 1.92 -19.74 1.34
N MET A 9 2.88 -19.98 2.23
CA MET A 9 3.64 -18.90 2.88
C MET A 9 4.44 -18.09 1.86
N ARG A 10 5.10 -18.73 0.90
CA ARG A 10 5.78 -18.03 -0.21
C ARG A 10 4.82 -17.18 -1.03
N GLN A 11 3.68 -17.74 -1.44
CA GLN A 11 2.67 -16.99 -2.18
C GLN A 11 2.16 -15.76 -1.41
N LEU A 12 1.99 -15.86 -0.08
CA LEU A 12 1.60 -14.72 0.73
C LEU A 12 2.68 -13.63 0.72
N ILE A 13 3.95 -13.99 0.86
CA ILE A 13 5.08 -13.05 0.80
C ILE A 13 5.15 -12.39 -0.58
N ASP A 14 5.13 -13.18 -1.65
CA ASP A 14 5.22 -12.70 -3.03
C ASP A 14 4.07 -11.75 -3.38
N ASN A 15 2.86 -12.04 -2.88
CA ASN A 15 1.70 -11.18 -3.05
C ASN A 15 1.91 -9.81 -2.39
N HIS A 16 2.50 -9.76 -1.18
CA HIS A 16 2.78 -8.50 -0.50
C HIS A 16 3.86 -7.69 -1.23
N HIS A 17 4.96 -8.32 -1.65
CA HIS A 17 6.01 -7.63 -2.41
C HIS A 17 5.47 -7.07 -3.73
N SER A 18 4.70 -7.87 -4.49
CA SER A 18 4.07 -7.41 -5.73
C SER A 18 3.09 -6.25 -5.48
N ALA A 19 2.41 -6.22 -4.33
CA ALA A 19 1.52 -5.12 -3.96
C ALA A 19 2.29 -3.84 -3.60
N LEU A 20 3.43 -3.96 -2.93
CA LEU A 20 4.31 -2.83 -2.62
C LEU A 20 4.88 -2.18 -3.88
N GLU A 21 5.24 -2.97 -4.90
CA GLU A 21 5.69 -2.46 -6.20
C GLU A 21 4.61 -1.63 -6.90
N ARG A 22 3.41 -2.18 -7.06
CA ARG A 22 2.27 -1.44 -7.65
C ARG A 22 1.92 -0.19 -6.85
N LEU A 23 2.04 -0.26 -5.52
CA LEU A 23 1.79 0.89 -4.66
C LEU A 23 2.83 1.99 -4.88
N LEU A 24 4.12 1.65 -5.03
CA LEU A 24 5.15 2.64 -5.35
C LEU A 24 4.89 3.34 -6.68
N ASP A 25 4.48 2.58 -7.71
CA ASP A 25 4.12 3.15 -9.01
C ASP A 25 2.90 4.08 -8.91
N CYS A 26 1.89 3.69 -8.12
CA CYS A 26 0.73 4.54 -7.84
C CYS A 26 1.12 5.83 -7.12
N LEU A 27 2.15 5.80 -6.28
CA LEU A 27 2.59 6.93 -5.47
C LEU A 27 3.57 7.87 -6.20
N GLU A 28 3.78 7.73 -7.51
CA GLU A 28 4.48 8.74 -8.32
C GLU A 28 3.79 10.13 -8.21
N THR A 29 2.48 10.14 -7.99
CA THR A 29 1.72 11.32 -7.58
C THR A 29 1.14 11.16 -6.16
N PRO A 30 0.85 12.26 -5.44
CA PRO A 30 0.35 12.17 -4.07
C PRO A 30 -1.04 11.53 -3.98
N HIS A 31 -1.21 10.54 -3.11
CA HIS A 31 -2.49 9.85 -2.90
C HIS A 31 -2.81 9.67 -1.40
N THR A 32 -4.11 9.64 -1.06
CA THR A 32 -4.55 9.16 0.24
C THR A 32 -4.50 7.62 0.29
N ALA A 33 -4.57 7.03 1.49
CA ALA A 33 -4.61 5.57 1.63
C ALA A 33 -5.78 4.92 0.88
N VAL A 34 -6.94 5.56 0.89
CA VAL A 34 -8.15 5.09 0.18
C VAL A 34 -7.95 5.14 -1.33
N ALA A 35 -7.32 6.21 -1.83
CA ALA A 35 -7.03 6.34 -3.26
C ALA A 35 -6.03 5.29 -3.76
N CYS A 36 -5.28 4.64 -2.87
CA CYS A 36 -4.39 3.51 -3.20
C CYS A 36 -5.11 2.16 -3.34
N PHE A 37 -6.40 2.07 -3.02
CA PHE A 37 -7.14 0.80 -3.07
C PHE A 37 -7.09 0.11 -4.44
N PRO A 38 -7.23 0.80 -5.59
CA PRO A 38 -7.14 0.14 -6.89
C PRO A 38 -5.78 -0.51 -7.17
N ALA A 39 -4.69 0.03 -6.60
CA ALA A 39 -3.34 -0.55 -6.75
C ALA A 39 -3.15 -1.81 -5.89
N LEU A 40 -3.75 -1.82 -4.70
CA LEU A 40 -3.64 -2.92 -3.74
C LEU A 40 -4.61 -4.06 -4.04
N TYR A 41 -5.84 -3.72 -4.42
CA TYR A 41 -6.95 -4.65 -4.57
C TYR A 41 -7.41 -4.73 -6.01
N LYS A 42 -7.41 -5.95 -6.55
CA LYS A 42 -7.85 -6.24 -7.92
C LYS A 42 -9.38 -6.22 -8.09
N ARG A 43 -10.12 -5.61 -7.15
CA ARG A 43 -11.58 -5.51 -7.14
C ARG A 43 -12.04 -4.25 -6.41
N ARG A 44 -13.29 -3.83 -6.65
CA ARG A 44 -13.93 -2.79 -5.84
C ARG A 44 -14.12 -3.27 -4.41
N ILE A 45 -13.84 -2.38 -3.46
CA ILE A 45 -14.04 -2.61 -2.02
C ILE A 45 -15.43 -2.12 -1.65
N GLY A 46 -16.24 -3.00 -1.06
CA GLY A 46 -17.56 -2.63 -0.52
C GLY A 46 -17.50 -2.20 0.94
N ASP A 47 -18.61 -1.70 1.46
CA ASP A 47 -18.69 -1.10 2.81
C ASP A 47 -18.24 -2.06 3.93
N GLY A 48 -18.60 -3.35 3.83
CA GLY A 48 -18.24 -4.36 4.83
C GLY A 48 -16.73 -4.68 4.90
N GLU A 49 -15.98 -4.38 3.83
CA GLU A 49 -14.55 -4.65 3.73
C GLU A 49 -13.71 -3.38 3.86
N TYR A 50 -14.34 -2.21 3.77
CA TYR A 50 -13.66 -0.91 3.70
C TYR A 50 -12.70 -0.67 4.87
N GLY A 51 -13.14 -0.95 6.10
CA GLY A 51 -12.31 -0.78 7.29
C GLY A 51 -11.06 -1.66 7.27
N LEU A 52 -11.21 -2.92 6.86
CA LEU A 52 -10.08 -3.85 6.74
C LEU A 52 -9.11 -3.41 5.64
N ALA A 53 -9.65 -3.07 4.46
CA ALA A 53 -8.87 -2.58 3.33
C ALA A 53 -8.10 -1.29 3.67
N LEU A 54 -8.68 -0.41 4.50
CA LEU A 54 -8.03 0.81 4.96
C LEU A 54 -6.82 0.50 5.86
N VAL A 55 -6.99 -0.39 6.84
CA VAL A 55 -5.91 -0.75 7.78
C VAL A 55 -4.76 -1.44 7.04
N GLU A 56 -5.06 -2.34 6.09
CA GLU A 56 -4.04 -2.97 5.27
C GLU A 56 -3.29 -1.96 4.39
N ALA A 57 -4.02 -1.04 3.73
CA ALA A 57 -3.40 0.01 2.92
C ALA A 57 -2.46 0.90 3.75
N VAL A 58 -2.89 1.31 4.95
CA VAL A 58 -2.06 2.06 5.89
C VAL A 58 -0.86 1.25 6.35
N GLY A 59 -1.01 -0.06 6.56
CA GLY A 59 0.09 -0.98 6.86
C GLY A 59 1.17 -0.97 5.78
N HIS A 60 0.79 -1.10 4.51
CA HIS A 60 1.72 -1.03 3.37
C HIS A 60 2.41 0.34 3.26
N LEU A 61 1.66 1.43 3.41
CA LEU A 61 2.20 2.79 3.37
C LEU A 61 3.20 3.03 4.51
N ASN A 62 2.86 2.62 5.74
CA ASN A 62 3.76 2.72 6.88
C ASN A 62 5.04 1.91 6.67
N HIS A 63 4.93 0.69 6.11
CA HIS A 63 6.10 -0.11 5.77
C HIS A 63 7.03 0.62 4.79
N LEU A 64 6.51 1.13 3.67
CA LEU A 64 7.29 1.89 2.70
C LEU A 64 7.89 3.17 3.29
N TYR A 65 7.14 3.85 4.15
CA TYR A 65 7.58 5.08 4.82
C TYR A 65 8.73 4.82 5.78
N GLN A 66 8.64 3.76 6.60
CA GLN A 66 9.73 3.33 7.50
C GLN A 66 10.97 2.88 6.73
N ARG A 67 10.79 2.34 5.51
CA ARG A 67 11.90 2.04 4.59
C ARG A 67 12.46 3.27 3.88
N GLY A 68 11.90 4.46 4.09
CA GLY A 68 12.34 5.70 3.47
C GLY A 68 12.04 5.83 1.97
N LEU A 69 11.18 4.97 1.42
CA LEU A 69 10.85 4.96 -0.02
C LEU A 69 9.76 5.97 -0.38
N ILE A 70 8.95 6.38 0.60
CA ILE A 70 7.87 7.35 0.42
C ILE A 70 7.95 8.44 1.52
N SER A 71 7.30 9.56 1.27
CA SER A 71 7.06 10.63 2.25
C SER A 71 5.56 10.85 2.39
N ARG A 72 5.17 11.69 3.36
CA ARG A 72 3.78 12.12 3.51
C ARG A 72 3.68 13.58 3.90
N SER A 73 2.64 14.25 3.44
CA SER A 73 2.25 15.60 3.84
C SER A 73 0.80 15.61 4.31
N ARG A 74 0.46 16.52 5.21
CA ARG A 74 -0.91 16.64 5.72
C ARG A 74 -1.65 17.71 4.94
N ARG A 75 -2.84 17.40 4.45
CA ARG A 75 -3.76 18.35 3.84
C ARG A 75 -4.48 19.19 4.90
N GLU A 76 -5.12 20.26 4.45
CA GLU A 76 -5.93 21.15 5.31
C GLU A 76 -7.10 20.42 6.00
N ASP A 77 -7.69 19.42 5.34
CA ASP A 77 -8.75 18.56 5.90
C ASP A 77 -8.21 17.50 6.90
N GLY A 78 -6.91 17.51 7.17
CA GLY A 78 -6.26 16.61 8.10
C GLY A 78 -5.85 15.26 7.52
N ALA A 79 -6.18 14.96 6.25
CA ALA A 79 -5.80 13.70 5.61
C ALA A 79 -4.30 13.68 5.23
N TRP A 80 -3.69 12.50 5.32
CA TRP A 80 -2.33 12.27 4.83
C TRP A 80 -2.34 12.00 3.33
N LEU A 81 -1.54 12.76 2.58
CA LEU A 81 -1.11 12.42 1.24
C LEU A 81 0.24 11.75 1.31
N TRP A 82 0.36 10.60 0.66
CA TRP A 82 1.56 9.80 0.55
C TRP A 82 2.11 9.94 -0.87
N GLN A 83 3.43 9.99 -0.99
CA GLN A 83 4.09 10.12 -2.29
C GLN A 83 5.44 9.43 -2.27
N ARG A 84 5.85 8.82 -3.39
CA ARG A 84 7.19 8.30 -3.58
C ARG A 84 8.23 9.40 -3.39
N ARG A 85 9.29 9.09 -2.64
CA ARG A 85 10.43 10.00 -2.57
C ARG A 85 11.12 9.98 -3.93
N ARG A 86 11.27 11.16 -4.54
CA ARG A 86 12.23 11.33 -5.62
C ARG A 86 13.59 11.42 -4.96
N ASN A 87 14.52 10.56 -5.35
CA ASN A 87 15.90 10.74 -4.94
C ASN A 87 16.41 12.04 -5.57
N GLU A 88 16.64 13.07 -4.77
CA GLU A 88 17.36 14.26 -5.19
C GLU A 88 18.87 14.02 -5.04
N GLN A 89 19.46 13.20 -5.93
CA GLN A 89 20.89 13.15 -6.24
C GLN A 89 20.99 12.70 -7.72
N ALA A 90 21.24 13.61 -8.65
CA ALA A 90 22.56 14.03 -9.16
C ALA A 90 23.13 13.00 -10.15
#